data_AF-A0AA86X0L1-F1
#
_entry.id   AF-A0AA86X0L1-F1
#
_cell.length_a   1.000
_cell.length_b   1.000
_cell.length_c   1.000
_cell.angle_alpha   90.00
_cell.angle_beta   90.00
_cell.angle_gamma   90.00
#
_symmetry.space_group_name_H-M   'P 1'
#
loop_
_entity.id
_entity.type
_entity.pdbx_description
1 polymer ?
#
loop_
_entity_poly.entity_id
_entity_poly.type
_entity_poly.pdbx_seq_one_letter_code
_entity_poly.pdbx_strand_id
1 'polypeptide(L)'
;MLKKTILAGLVVSVMAGCSSIPGMESATVDREATSKELTQNCKELGTEFTPVSFAVDKASKVMVSLQERQCSVFNDYRTLASKHGDVAGFLAVNADKSDEELRVAMNEFDEGKSDNKKITPQVEAYKKASDEIFQKNLKLAADIAVQAAELTYIASQHASALAHDSAGGAMDSFFAAVSSEKEGEASEEETVPVVEAYHEMEARSILALDANSLISMDKNTIEQLENLDKVVADKVKS
;
A
#
# COMPACT_ATOMS: atom_id res chain seq x y z
N MET A 1 32.04 -2.86 -18.02
CA MET A 1 31.89 -2.07 -16.77
C MET A 1 30.51 -1.41 -16.79
N LEU A 2 29.52 -2.07 -16.19
CA LEU A 2 28.15 -1.57 -16.08
C LEU A 2 28.11 -0.56 -14.92
N LYS A 3 27.96 0.73 -15.24
CA LYS A 3 27.77 1.79 -14.26
C LYS A 3 26.41 1.57 -13.60
N LYS A 4 26.41 1.32 -12.29
CA LYS A 4 25.23 1.34 -11.44
C LYS A 4 24.78 2.79 -11.32
N THR A 5 23.85 3.20 -12.18
CA THR A 5 23.16 4.49 -12.09
C THR A 5 21.69 4.16 -11.86
N ILE A 6 21.34 3.87 -10.59
CA ILE A 6 19.96 3.69 -10.14
C ILE A 6 19.77 4.67 -9.00
N LEU A 7 19.57 5.94 -9.33
CA LEU A 7 19.00 6.95 -8.43
C LEU A 7 18.30 8.07 -9.22
N ALA A 8 18.01 7.82 -10.50
CA ALA A 8 17.18 8.68 -11.32
C ALA A 8 15.85 7.97 -11.55
N GLY A 9 14.81 8.44 -10.87
CA GLY A 9 13.45 7.97 -11.12
C GLY A 9 12.62 7.67 -9.88
N LEU A 10 12.61 8.57 -8.90
CA LEU A 10 11.44 8.73 -8.03
C LEU A 10 10.31 9.42 -8.81
N VAL A 11 10.01 8.90 -10.01
CA VAL A 11 8.73 9.14 -10.65
C VAL A 11 7.78 8.23 -9.90
N VAL A 12 7.18 8.76 -8.82
CA VAL A 12 5.97 8.21 -8.23
C VAL A 12 4.98 8.11 -9.38
N SER A 13 4.95 6.93 -9.99
CA SER A 13 4.06 6.66 -11.11
C SER A 13 2.67 6.75 -10.52
N VAL A 14 2.02 7.85 -10.90
CA VAL A 14 0.66 8.23 -10.58
C VAL A 14 -0.25 7.09 -11.02
N MET A 15 -0.53 6.15 -10.12
CA MET A 15 -1.81 5.45 -10.16
C MET A 15 -2.84 6.52 -9.83
N ALA A 16 -3.30 7.18 -10.90
CA ALA A 16 -4.33 8.19 -10.91
C ALA A 16 -5.64 7.59 -10.39
N GLY A 17 -5.77 7.50 -9.08
CA GLY A 17 -7.06 7.44 -8.40
C GLY A 17 -7.54 8.86 -8.18
N CYS A 18 -7.90 9.56 -9.25
CA CYS A 18 -8.72 10.76 -9.13
C CYS A 18 -10.12 10.35 -8.64
N SER A 19 -10.28 10.16 -7.34
CA SER A 19 -11.58 10.21 -6.72
C SER A 19 -11.43 10.83 -5.34
N SER A 20 -11.81 12.09 -5.23
CA SER A 20 -12.44 12.60 -4.03
C SER A 20 -13.45 11.55 -3.54
N ILE A 21 -13.09 10.78 -2.51
CA ILE A 21 -14.04 9.89 -1.84
C ILE A 21 -15.11 10.80 -1.21
N PRO A 22 -16.38 10.72 -1.63
CA PRO A 22 -17.44 11.51 -1.04
C PRO A 22 -17.60 11.12 0.44
N GLY A 23 -17.55 12.09 1.35
CA GLY A 23 -17.91 11.89 2.76
C GLY A 23 -16.79 11.93 3.79
N MET A 24 -15.52 12.10 3.41
CA MET A 24 -14.45 12.43 4.36
C MET A 24 -13.99 13.87 4.14
N GLU A 25 -14.44 14.79 4.99
CA GLU A 25 -13.77 16.06 5.15
C GLU A 25 -12.34 15.78 5.66
N SER A 26 -11.34 15.85 4.77
CA SER A 26 -9.93 15.66 5.12
C SER A 26 -9.44 16.55 6.29
N ALA A 27 -10.20 17.56 6.68
CA ALA A 27 -9.91 18.46 7.80
C ALA A 27 -10.29 17.90 9.18
N THR A 28 -11.15 16.87 9.26
CA THR A 28 -11.71 16.36 10.53
C THR A 28 -11.19 14.97 10.91
N VAL A 29 -10.44 14.30 10.03
CA VAL A 29 -9.88 12.97 10.31
C VAL A 29 -8.71 13.08 11.29
N ASP A 30 -8.84 12.45 12.45
CA ASP A 30 -7.71 12.20 13.35
C ASP A 30 -6.81 11.10 12.75
N ARG A 31 -5.86 11.54 11.94
CA ARG A 31 -4.94 10.66 11.21
C ARG A 31 -4.10 9.77 12.13
N GLU A 32 -3.82 10.20 13.36
CA GLU A 32 -3.04 9.41 14.32
C GLU A 32 -3.91 8.29 14.91
N ALA A 33 -5.14 8.61 15.32
CA ALA A 33 -6.08 7.61 15.79
C ALA A 33 -6.39 6.58 14.69
N THR A 34 -6.69 7.03 13.46
CA THR A 34 -6.95 6.13 12.32
C THR A 34 -5.74 5.29 11.96
N SER A 35 -4.52 5.86 11.98
CA SER A 35 -3.28 5.10 11.75
C SER A 35 -3.09 3.99 12.78
N LYS A 36 -3.36 4.29 14.06
CA LYS A 36 -3.23 3.33 15.15
C LYS A 36 -4.25 2.20 15.05
N GLU A 37 -5.51 2.53 14.80
CA GLU A 37 -6.59 1.56 14.59
C GLU A 37 -6.28 0.65 13.39
N LEU A 38 -5.92 1.24 12.25
CA LEU A 38 -5.56 0.50 11.06
C LEU A 38 -4.35 -0.42 11.30
N THR A 39 -3.32 0.05 12.02
CA THR A 39 -2.17 -0.78 12.42
C THR A 39 -2.60 -1.98 13.24
N GLN A 40 -3.57 -1.82 14.14
CA GLN A 40 -4.09 -2.90 14.96
C GLN A 40 -4.89 -3.90 14.11
N ASN A 41 -5.83 -3.43 13.29
CA ASN A 41 -6.64 -4.29 12.44
C ASN A 41 -5.78 -5.08 11.44
N CYS A 42 -4.73 -4.45 10.90
CA CYS A 42 -3.73 -5.09 10.05
C CYS A 42 -3.01 -6.26 10.75
N LYS A 43 -2.76 -6.16 12.07
CA LYS A 43 -2.12 -7.22 12.86
C LYS A 43 -3.10 -8.34 13.20
N GLU A 44 -4.34 -7.98 13.53
CA GLU A 44 -5.38 -8.93 13.93
C GLU A 44 -5.82 -9.83 12.76
N LEU A 45 -5.96 -9.27 11.55
CA LEU A 45 -6.38 -10.04 10.38
C LEU A 45 -5.28 -10.98 9.85
N GLY A 46 -4.01 -10.66 10.11
CA GLY A 46 -2.87 -11.53 9.78
C GLY A 46 -2.74 -11.87 8.30
N THR A 47 -2.06 -12.99 8.04
CA THR A 47 -1.68 -13.46 6.69
C THR A 47 -2.35 -14.78 6.28
N GLU A 48 -2.99 -15.44 7.25
CA GLU A 48 -3.66 -16.72 7.04
C GLU A 48 -5.01 -16.51 6.37
N PHE A 49 -5.41 -17.45 5.51
CA PHE A 49 -6.73 -17.44 4.90
C PHE A 49 -7.34 -18.84 4.93
N THR A 50 -8.67 -18.91 4.95
CA THR A 50 -9.41 -20.17 4.92
C THR A 50 -9.31 -20.84 3.55
N PRO A 51 -8.71 -22.04 3.43
CA PRO A 51 -8.60 -22.76 2.17
C PRO A 51 -9.94 -23.36 1.76
N VAL A 52 -10.32 -23.19 0.50
CA VAL A 52 -11.61 -23.64 -0.05
C VAL A 52 -11.43 -24.41 -1.35
N SER A 53 -10.77 -23.78 -2.31
CA SER A 53 -10.65 -24.28 -3.68
C SER A 53 -9.49 -23.58 -4.36
N PHE A 54 -8.95 -24.16 -5.43
CA PHE A 54 -7.78 -23.59 -6.08
C PHE A 54 -8.02 -22.13 -6.52
N ALA A 55 -9.18 -21.83 -7.12
CA ALA A 55 -9.51 -20.49 -7.58
C ALA A 55 -9.70 -19.50 -6.41
N VAL A 56 -10.45 -19.90 -5.38
CA VAL A 56 -10.71 -19.05 -4.20
C VAL A 56 -9.41 -18.79 -3.44
N ASP A 57 -8.58 -19.81 -3.21
CA ASP A 57 -7.31 -19.69 -2.50
C ASP A 57 -6.34 -18.73 -3.21
N LYS A 58 -6.34 -18.71 -4.54
CA LYS A 58 -5.53 -17.76 -5.31
C LYS A 58 -6.06 -16.33 -5.17
N ALA A 59 -7.37 -16.13 -5.22
CA ALA A 59 -7.96 -14.82 -4.97
C ALA A 59 -7.64 -14.33 -3.54
N SER A 60 -7.78 -15.20 -2.54
CA SER A 60 -7.43 -14.91 -1.14
C SER A 60 -5.96 -14.52 -0.99
N LYS A 61 -5.03 -15.22 -1.66
CA LYS A 61 -3.60 -14.86 -1.66
C LYS A 61 -3.32 -13.49 -2.28
N VAL A 62 -3.99 -13.11 -3.37
CA VAL A 62 -3.88 -11.75 -3.92
C VAL A 62 -4.33 -10.73 -2.88
N MET A 63 -5.46 -10.97 -2.22
CA MET A 63 -6.00 -10.06 -1.20
C MET A 63 -5.10 -9.94 0.03
N VAL A 64 -4.49 -11.04 0.48
CA VAL A 64 -3.45 -11.02 1.52
C VAL A 64 -2.26 -10.15 1.08
N SER A 65 -1.70 -10.37 -0.12
CA SER A 65 -0.57 -9.57 -0.62
C SER A 65 -0.90 -8.08 -0.74
N LEU A 66 -2.12 -7.74 -1.16
CA LEU A 66 -2.60 -6.35 -1.19
C LEU A 66 -2.70 -5.77 0.22
N GLN A 67 -3.38 -6.44 1.14
CA GLN A 67 -3.50 -6.03 2.54
C GLN A 67 -2.09 -5.81 3.15
N GLU A 68 -1.19 -6.79 3.05
CA GLU A 68 0.17 -6.70 3.60
C GLU A 68 0.93 -5.48 3.08
N ARG A 69 0.84 -5.22 1.77
CA ARG A 69 1.45 -4.02 1.18
C ARG A 69 0.83 -2.77 1.78
N GLN A 70 -0.49 -2.68 1.78
CA GLN A 70 -1.21 -1.51 2.27
C GLN A 70 -0.87 -1.21 3.73
N CYS A 71 -0.94 -2.23 4.59
CA CYS A 71 -0.63 -2.19 6.02
C CYS A 71 0.83 -1.86 6.32
N SER A 72 1.76 -2.19 5.42
CA SER A 72 3.18 -1.92 5.64
C SER A 72 3.64 -0.53 5.21
N VAL A 73 2.94 0.11 4.27
CA VAL A 73 3.45 1.35 3.63
C VAL A 73 2.69 2.62 3.98
N PHE A 74 1.50 2.55 4.57
CA PHE A 74 0.72 3.78 4.82
C PHE A 74 1.43 4.75 5.77
N ASN A 75 2.14 4.25 6.78
CA ASN A 75 2.96 5.07 7.68
C ASN A 75 4.22 5.64 6.98
N ASP A 76 4.72 4.96 5.96
CA ASP A 76 5.84 5.47 5.16
C ASP A 76 5.38 6.67 4.32
N TYR A 77 4.19 6.60 3.70
CA TYR A 77 3.59 7.74 3.01
C TYR A 77 3.35 8.92 3.96
N ARG A 78 2.91 8.64 5.18
CA ARG A 78 2.77 9.66 6.23
C ARG A 78 4.11 10.30 6.57
N THR A 79 5.17 9.51 6.68
CA THR A 79 6.54 10.00 6.88
C THR A 79 6.96 10.89 5.72
N LEU A 80 6.78 10.45 4.47
CA LEU A 80 7.07 11.27 3.30
C LEU A 80 6.35 12.61 3.36
N ALA A 81 5.03 12.63 3.56
CA ALA A 81 4.24 13.86 3.63
C ALA A 81 4.70 14.79 4.75
N SER A 82 5.00 14.24 5.94
CA SER A 82 5.45 15.04 7.09
C SER A 82 6.82 15.67 6.90
N LYS A 83 7.69 15.04 6.11
CA LYS A 83 9.09 15.47 5.91
C LYS A 83 9.29 16.22 4.60
N HIS A 84 8.36 16.11 3.66
CA HIS A 84 8.53 16.65 2.31
C HIS A 84 8.89 18.13 2.31
N GLY A 85 8.14 18.97 3.03
CA GLY A 85 8.41 20.41 3.11
C GLY A 85 9.78 20.77 3.70
N ASP A 86 10.33 19.92 4.58
CA ASP A 86 11.63 20.16 5.21
C ASP A 86 12.79 19.77 4.29
N VAL A 87 12.60 18.77 3.42
CA VAL A 87 13.70 18.16 2.64
C VAL A 87 13.66 18.46 1.15
N ALA A 88 12.49 18.77 0.58
CA ALA A 88 12.30 18.87 -0.87
C ALA A 88 13.25 19.89 -1.50
N GLY A 89 13.36 21.09 -0.92
CA GLY A 89 14.27 22.12 -1.41
C GLY A 89 15.75 21.70 -1.33
N PHE A 90 16.15 21.07 -0.23
CA PHE A 90 17.52 20.58 -0.06
C PHE A 90 17.86 19.49 -1.08
N LEU A 91 16.97 18.51 -1.26
CA LEU A 91 17.15 17.42 -2.22
C LEU A 91 17.13 17.93 -3.66
N ALA A 92 16.28 18.90 -4.00
CA ALA A 92 16.21 19.48 -5.34
C ALA A 92 17.52 20.20 -5.72
N VAL A 93 18.13 20.95 -4.79
CA VAL A 93 19.41 21.64 -5.02
C VAL A 93 20.58 20.66 -5.15
N ASN A 94 20.47 19.45 -4.59
CA ASN A 94 21.51 18.43 -4.60
C ASN A 94 21.14 17.21 -5.46
N ALA A 95 20.20 17.35 -6.39
CA ALA A 95 19.63 16.22 -7.14
C ALA A 95 20.64 15.54 -8.10
N ASP A 96 21.71 16.25 -8.47
CA ASP A 96 22.79 15.77 -9.33
C ASP A 96 23.92 15.08 -8.56
N LYS A 97 23.91 15.16 -7.23
CA LYS A 97 24.94 14.57 -6.36
C LYS A 97 24.76 13.06 -6.20
N SER A 98 25.87 12.34 -6.13
CA SER A 98 25.89 10.97 -5.66
C SER A 98 25.51 10.87 -4.18
N ASP A 99 25.19 9.68 -3.68
CA ASP A 99 24.85 9.48 -2.26
C ASP A 99 25.94 9.97 -1.30
N GLU A 100 27.22 9.77 -1.66
CA GLU A 100 28.34 10.22 -0.82
C GLU A 100 28.48 11.74 -0.85
N GLU A 101 28.31 12.38 -2.00
CA GLU A 101 28.32 13.84 -2.13
C GLU A 101 27.10 14.49 -1.45
N LEU A 102 25.94 13.81 -1.48
CA LEU A 102 24.75 14.22 -0.74
C LEU A 102 25.00 14.13 0.76
N ARG A 103 25.66 13.07 1.24
CA ARG A 103 26.05 12.92 2.65
C ARG A 103 26.99 14.02 3.11
N VAL A 104 27.97 14.39 2.27
CA VAL A 104 28.84 15.55 2.53
C VAL A 104 28.00 16.83 2.62
N ALA A 105 27.12 17.08 1.66
CA ALA A 105 26.26 18.27 1.66
C ALA A 105 25.34 18.35 2.89
N MET A 106 24.84 17.20 3.38
CA MET A 106 24.02 17.14 4.61
C MET A 106 24.85 17.49 5.85
N ASN A 107 26.07 16.95 5.95
CA ASN A 107 26.98 17.28 7.06
C ASN A 107 27.36 18.77 7.06
N GLU A 108 27.65 19.34 5.89
CA GLU A 108 27.92 20.78 5.72
C GLU A 108 26.71 21.62 6.09
N PHE A 109 25.50 21.21 5.69
CA PHE A 109 24.28 21.91 6.08
C PHE A 109 24.08 21.86 7.60
N ASP A 110 24.40 20.76 8.27
CA ASP A 110 24.14 20.57 9.70
C ASP A 110 25.17 21.22 10.63
N GLU A 111 26.28 21.72 10.09
CA GLU A 111 27.36 22.31 10.87
C GLU A 111 26.87 23.52 11.70
N GLY A 112 27.16 23.48 13.01
CA GLY A 112 26.77 24.54 13.95
C GLY A 112 25.26 24.65 14.25
N LYS A 113 24.42 23.75 13.72
CA LYS A 113 22.96 23.75 13.96
C LYS A 113 22.58 22.88 15.16
N SER A 114 21.54 23.30 15.87
CA SER A 114 20.88 22.48 16.90
C SER A 114 20.16 21.29 16.25
N ASP A 115 19.98 20.20 16.99
CA ASP A 115 19.46 18.93 16.44
C ASP A 115 18.12 19.06 15.71
N ASN A 116 17.22 19.92 16.21
CA ASN A 116 15.92 20.18 15.59
C ASN A 116 15.99 21.00 14.28
N LYS A 117 17.16 21.52 13.92
CA LYS A 117 17.42 22.27 12.68
C LYS A 117 18.30 21.50 11.69
N LYS A 118 18.67 20.27 12.03
CA LYS A 118 19.48 19.40 11.17
C LYS A 118 18.63 18.77 10.08
N ILE A 119 19.18 18.73 8.87
CA ILE A 119 18.55 18.14 7.67
C ILE A 119 18.84 16.65 7.56
N THR A 120 20.01 16.18 8.02
CA THR A 120 20.39 14.76 7.93
C THR A 120 19.30 13.81 8.44
N PRO A 121 18.79 13.93 9.68
CA PRO A 121 17.76 13.02 10.17
C PRO A 121 16.45 13.10 9.39
N GLN A 122 16.13 14.26 8.80
CA GLN A 122 14.91 14.42 7.99
C GLN A 122 15.06 13.74 6.63
N VAL A 123 16.20 13.94 5.96
CA VAL A 123 16.51 13.33 4.65
C VAL A 123 16.63 11.82 4.79
N GLU A 124 17.30 11.33 5.82
CA GLU A 124 17.43 9.88 6.05
C GLU A 124 16.06 9.23 6.29
N ALA A 125 15.20 9.84 7.10
CA ALA A 125 13.84 9.35 7.30
C ALA A 125 13.03 9.36 6.00
N TYR A 126 13.13 10.43 5.21
CA TYR A 126 12.44 10.56 3.93
C TYR A 126 12.91 9.52 2.91
N LYS A 127 14.24 9.35 2.74
CA LYS A 127 14.82 8.34 1.83
C LYS A 127 14.42 6.93 2.27
N LYS A 128 14.53 6.62 3.56
CA LYS A 128 14.15 5.32 4.10
C LYS A 128 12.68 4.99 3.80
N ALA A 129 11.75 5.89 4.10
CA ALA A 129 10.33 5.68 3.82
C ALA A 129 10.08 5.48 2.31
N SER A 130 10.76 6.26 1.46
CA SER A 130 10.67 6.11 0.01
C SER A 130 11.18 4.74 -0.47
N ASP A 131 12.33 4.30 0.04
CA ASP A 131 12.92 3.01 -0.31
C ASP A 131 12.04 1.85 0.16
N GLU A 132 11.48 1.94 1.37
CA GLU A 132 10.54 0.95 1.91
C GLU A 132 9.29 0.83 1.02
N ILE A 133 8.68 1.95 0.62
CA ILE A 133 7.56 1.97 -0.34
C ILE A 133 7.94 1.30 -1.66
N PHE A 134 9.12 1.63 -2.21
CA PHE A 134 9.58 1.07 -3.48
C PHE A 134 9.76 -0.45 -3.38
N GLN A 135 10.45 -0.93 -2.34
CA GLN A 135 10.69 -2.36 -2.14
C GLN A 135 9.36 -3.12 -1.95
N LYS A 136 8.41 -2.55 -1.22
CA LYS A 136 7.08 -3.17 -1.02
C LYS A 136 6.25 -3.21 -2.30
N ASN A 137 6.32 -2.17 -3.13
CA ASN A 137 5.67 -2.19 -4.45
C ASN A 137 6.31 -3.25 -5.38
N LEU A 138 7.65 -3.38 -5.35
CA LEU A 138 8.35 -4.40 -6.13
C LEU A 138 7.96 -5.81 -5.68
N LYS A 139 7.89 -6.04 -4.36
CA LYS A 139 7.42 -7.31 -3.79
C LYS A 139 5.99 -7.61 -4.22
N LEU A 140 5.06 -6.66 -4.10
CA LEU A 140 3.68 -6.85 -4.55
C LEU A 140 3.60 -7.21 -6.04
N ALA A 141 4.37 -6.50 -6.89
CA ALA A 141 4.41 -6.80 -8.33
C ALA A 141 4.95 -8.21 -8.60
N ALA A 142 5.98 -8.63 -7.87
CA ALA A 142 6.52 -9.99 -7.97
C ALA A 142 5.50 -11.05 -7.51
N ASP A 143 4.83 -10.82 -6.38
CA ASP A 143 3.82 -11.74 -5.84
C ASP A 143 2.63 -11.89 -6.80
N ILE A 144 2.14 -10.79 -7.39
CA ILE A 144 1.10 -10.82 -8.44
C ILE A 144 1.60 -11.56 -9.68
N ALA A 145 2.83 -11.30 -10.13
CA ALA A 145 3.40 -11.95 -11.31
C ALA A 145 3.55 -13.47 -11.12
N VAL A 146 3.98 -13.92 -9.95
CA VAL A 146 4.06 -15.35 -9.60
C VAL A 146 2.68 -15.99 -9.64
N GLN A 147 1.68 -15.35 -9.01
CA GLN A 147 0.31 -15.87 -8.99
C GLN A 147 -0.29 -15.95 -10.42
N ALA A 148 -0.06 -14.94 -11.25
CA ALA A 148 -0.48 -14.94 -12.65
C ALA A 148 0.21 -16.04 -13.48
N ALA A 149 1.51 -16.27 -13.25
CA ALA A 149 2.27 -17.33 -13.92
C ALA A 149 1.77 -18.73 -13.54
N GLU A 150 1.49 -18.96 -12.25
CA GLU A 150 0.91 -20.22 -11.76
C GLU A 150 -0.47 -20.48 -12.35
N LEU A 151 -1.34 -19.47 -12.40
CA LEU A 151 -2.65 -19.56 -13.05
C LEU A 151 -2.53 -19.90 -14.54
N THR A 152 -1.59 -19.25 -15.24
CA THR A 152 -1.36 -19.50 -16.69
C THR A 152 -0.85 -20.91 -16.94
N TYR A 153 0.11 -21.37 -16.13
CA TYR A 153 0.66 -22.73 -16.22
C TYR A 153 -0.45 -23.77 -16.00
N ILE A 154 -1.27 -23.59 -14.97
CA ILE A 154 -2.38 -24.49 -14.64
C ILE A 154 -3.47 -24.43 -15.71
N ALA A 155 -3.82 -23.26 -16.23
CA ALA A 155 -4.76 -23.16 -17.35
C ALA A 155 -4.27 -23.92 -18.59
N SER A 156 -2.95 -23.88 -18.86
CA SER A 156 -2.35 -24.58 -19.99
C SER A 156 -2.31 -26.10 -19.84
N GLN A 157 -2.20 -26.62 -18.60
CA GLN A 157 -2.00 -28.05 -18.32
C GLN A 157 -3.24 -28.75 -17.73
N HIS A 158 -4.15 -28.00 -17.13
CA HIS A 158 -5.21 -28.48 -16.26
C HIS A 158 -6.50 -27.66 -16.39
N ALA A 159 -6.85 -27.22 -17.61
CA ALA A 159 -8.11 -26.50 -17.89
C ALA A 159 -9.36 -27.22 -17.34
N SER A 160 -9.36 -28.56 -17.32
CA SER A 160 -10.42 -29.38 -16.72
C SER A 160 -10.50 -29.28 -15.19
N ALA A 161 -9.38 -29.08 -14.49
CA ALA A 161 -9.36 -28.87 -13.05
C ALA A 161 -9.98 -27.51 -12.69
N LEU A 162 -9.65 -26.45 -13.44
CA LEU A 162 -10.29 -25.12 -13.30
C LEU A 162 -11.80 -25.17 -13.58
N ALA A 163 -12.22 -25.94 -14.59
CA ALA A 163 -13.64 -26.13 -14.90
C ALA A 163 -14.39 -26.91 -13.81
N HIS A 164 -13.74 -27.89 -13.19
CA HIS A 164 -14.33 -28.65 -12.07
C HIS A 164 -14.41 -27.82 -10.78
N ASP A 165 -13.39 -27.01 -10.50
CA ASP A 165 -13.34 -26.12 -9.33
C ASP A 165 -14.42 -25.03 -9.39
N SER A 166 -14.68 -24.50 -10.59
CA SER A 166 -15.73 -23.50 -10.84
C SER A 166 -17.15 -24.08 -10.89
N ALA A 167 -17.30 -25.37 -11.20
CA ALA A 167 -18.61 -26.01 -11.36
C ALA A 167 -19.07 -26.86 -10.16
N GLY A 168 -18.19 -27.28 -9.25
CA GLY A 168 -18.45 -28.49 -8.44
C GLY A 168 -18.44 -28.40 -6.91
N GLY A 169 -18.17 -27.26 -6.26
CA GLY A 169 -18.11 -27.27 -4.78
C GLY A 169 -18.27 -25.95 -4.06
N ALA A 170 -17.52 -24.92 -4.46
CA ALA A 170 -17.59 -23.61 -3.79
C ALA A 170 -18.93 -22.89 -4.04
N MET A 171 -19.44 -22.96 -5.28
CA MET A 171 -20.71 -22.32 -5.65
C MET A 171 -21.92 -23.04 -5.03
N ASP A 172 -21.96 -24.37 -5.05
CA ASP A 172 -23.06 -25.14 -4.45
C ASP A 172 -23.09 -24.98 -2.92
N SER A 173 -21.92 -24.95 -2.25
CA SER A 173 -21.84 -24.70 -0.82
C SER A 173 -22.25 -23.27 -0.45
N PHE A 174 -21.91 -22.28 -1.29
CA PHE A 174 -22.36 -20.90 -1.13
C PHE A 174 -23.87 -20.77 -1.34
N PHE A 175 -24.43 -21.36 -2.40
CA PHE A 175 -25.87 -21.37 -2.64
C PHE A 175 -26.64 -22.11 -1.53
N ALA A 176 -26.11 -23.22 -1.02
CA ALA A 176 -26.69 -23.92 0.12
C ALA A 176 -26.72 -23.03 1.37
N ALA A 177 -25.61 -22.39 1.73
CA ALA A 177 -25.52 -21.49 2.89
C ALA A 177 -26.47 -20.29 2.80
N VAL A 178 -26.58 -19.67 1.62
CA VAL A 178 -27.44 -18.50 1.38
C VAL A 178 -28.92 -18.89 1.21
N SER A 179 -29.23 -20.14 0.87
CA SER A 179 -30.62 -20.61 0.72
C SER A 179 -31.21 -21.25 1.98
N SER A 180 -30.38 -21.55 3.00
CA SER A 180 -30.82 -22.11 4.28
C SER A 180 -31.34 -21.08 5.30
N GLU A 181 -31.50 -19.80 4.95
CA GLU A 181 -32.09 -18.75 5.84
C GLU A 181 -33.62 -18.89 6.06
N LYS A 182 -34.15 -20.12 6.19
CA LYS A 182 -35.51 -20.33 6.69
C LYS A 182 -35.52 -21.21 7.94
N GLU A 183 -35.68 -20.49 9.06
CA GLU A 183 -36.28 -20.89 10.34
C GLU A 183 -35.67 -22.10 11.09
N GLY A 184 -35.05 -21.82 12.24
CA GLY A 184 -35.11 -22.72 13.40
C GLY A 184 -33.82 -22.92 14.17
N GLU A 185 -33.79 -22.33 15.37
CA GLU A 185 -33.01 -22.68 16.57
C GLU A 185 -31.47 -22.72 16.51
N ALA A 186 -30.86 -22.08 17.52
CA ALA A 186 -29.43 -21.97 17.74
C ALA A 186 -28.75 -23.34 17.91
N SER A 187 -28.22 -23.87 16.81
CA SER A 187 -27.11 -24.83 16.81
C SER A 187 -25.85 -24.10 16.35
N GLU A 188 -24.70 -24.41 16.96
CA GLU A 188 -23.38 -23.88 16.62
C GLU A 188 -23.23 -23.76 15.09
N GLU A 189 -23.12 -22.52 14.58
CA GLU A 189 -22.99 -22.23 13.14
C GLU A 189 -21.76 -22.96 12.61
N GLU A 190 -21.97 -24.09 11.93
CA GLU A 190 -20.93 -24.73 11.13
C GLU A 190 -20.67 -23.77 9.95
N THR A 191 -19.70 -22.88 10.13
CA THR A 191 -19.32 -21.89 9.12
C THR A 191 -18.87 -22.63 7.87
N VAL A 192 -19.60 -22.43 6.78
CA VAL A 192 -19.23 -23.03 5.49
C VAL A 192 -17.93 -22.36 5.02
N PRO A 193 -16.83 -23.10 4.75
CA PRO A 193 -15.51 -22.51 4.49
C PRO A 193 -15.48 -21.45 3.37
N VAL A 194 -16.36 -21.56 2.37
CA VAL A 194 -16.50 -20.57 1.30
C VAL A 194 -17.04 -19.22 1.79
N VAL A 195 -17.96 -19.24 2.76
CA VAL A 195 -18.54 -18.03 3.36
C VAL A 195 -17.49 -17.34 4.23
N GLU A 196 -16.73 -18.12 5.01
CA GLU A 196 -15.62 -17.60 5.82
C GLU A 196 -14.52 -16.97 4.95
N ALA A 197 -14.07 -17.66 3.89
CA ALA A 197 -13.10 -17.12 2.94
C ALA A 197 -13.60 -15.82 2.26
N TYR A 198 -14.91 -15.71 1.98
CA TYR A 198 -15.49 -14.48 1.45
C TYR A 198 -15.43 -13.32 2.45
N HIS A 199 -15.86 -13.54 3.69
CA HIS A 199 -15.79 -12.51 4.74
C HIS A 199 -14.35 -12.07 5.03
N GLU A 200 -13.43 -13.02 5.02
CA GLU A 200 -11.99 -12.76 5.10
C GLU A 200 -11.50 -11.85 3.96
N MET A 201 -11.87 -12.13 2.71
CA MET A 201 -11.51 -11.27 1.56
C MET A 201 -12.16 -9.89 1.64
N GLU A 202 -13.41 -9.80 2.09
CA GLU A 202 -14.12 -8.54 2.32
C GLU A 202 -13.41 -7.69 3.37
N ALA A 203 -13.08 -8.27 4.53
CA ALA A 203 -12.33 -7.60 5.59
C ALA A 203 -10.98 -7.08 5.08
N ARG A 204 -10.26 -7.88 4.28
CA ARG A 204 -8.99 -7.46 3.65
C ARG A 204 -9.18 -6.31 2.68
N SER A 205 -10.25 -6.33 1.90
CA SER A 205 -10.58 -5.25 0.96
C SER A 205 -10.85 -3.95 1.71
N ILE A 206 -11.64 -3.98 2.78
CA ILE A 206 -11.94 -2.80 3.61
C ILE A 206 -10.64 -2.21 4.19
N LEU A 207 -9.79 -3.05 4.80
CA LEU A 207 -8.50 -2.57 5.33
C LEU A 207 -7.59 -1.98 4.24
N ALA A 208 -7.56 -2.61 3.07
CA ALA A 208 -6.78 -2.10 1.94
C ALA A 208 -7.30 -0.73 1.46
N LEU A 209 -8.62 -0.52 1.45
CA LEU A 209 -9.27 0.74 1.10
C LEU A 209 -9.00 1.83 2.13
N ASP A 210 -9.10 1.53 3.43
CA ASP A 210 -8.83 2.48 4.50
C ASP A 210 -7.37 2.95 4.49
N ALA A 211 -6.43 2.01 4.33
CA ALA A 211 -5.03 2.31 4.13
C ALA A 211 -4.79 3.16 2.87
N ASN A 212 -5.49 2.85 1.77
CA ASN A 212 -5.41 3.64 0.54
C ASN A 212 -5.94 5.06 0.72
N SER A 213 -6.96 5.26 1.55
CA SER A 213 -7.48 6.58 1.88
C SER A 213 -6.40 7.42 2.57
N LEU A 214 -5.73 6.87 3.59
CA LEU A 214 -4.61 7.55 4.28
C LEU A 214 -3.47 7.88 3.30
N ILE A 215 -3.03 6.89 2.51
CA ILE A 215 -1.98 7.06 1.51
C ILE A 215 -2.34 8.15 0.50
N SER A 216 -3.59 8.20 0.05
CA SER A 216 -4.05 9.18 -0.93
C SER A 216 -4.06 10.59 -0.35
N MET A 217 -4.46 10.75 0.91
CA MET A 217 -4.37 12.03 1.61
C MET A 217 -2.93 12.52 1.75
N ASP A 218 -2.01 11.63 2.11
CA ASP A 218 -0.59 11.98 2.26
C ASP A 218 0.06 12.31 0.92
N LYS A 219 -0.26 11.56 -0.15
CA LYS A 219 0.15 11.90 -1.52
C LYS A 219 -0.39 13.28 -1.95
N ASN A 220 -1.66 13.55 -1.67
CA ASN A 220 -2.25 14.85 -1.99
C ASN A 220 -1.56 16.00 -1.24
N THR A 221 -1.17 15.77 0.03
CA THR A 221 -0.39 16.75 0.80
C THR A 221 0.95 17.05 0.14
N ILE A 222 1.67 16.02 -0.31
CA ILE A 222 2.92 16.19 -1.06
C ILE A 222 2.68 17.00 -2.35
N GLU A 223 1.68 16.63 -3.15
CA GLU A 223 1.35 17.33 -4.39
C GLU A 223 0.99 18.82 -4.16
N GLN A 224 0.27 19.11 -3.08
CA GLN A 224 -0.05 20.50 -2.70
C GLN A 224 1.21 21.29 -2.36
N LEU A 225 2.15 20.70 -1.61
CA LEU A 225 3.43 21.34 -1.28
C LEU A 225 4.28 21.58 -2.54
N GLU A 226 4.38 20.59 -3.43
CA GLU A 226 5.12 20.74 -4.69
C GLU A 226 4.51 21.82 -5.59
N ASN A 227 3.18 21.94 -5.62
CA ASN A 227 2.51 22.99 -6.38
C ASN A 227 2.71 24.38 -5.76
N LEU A 228 2.72 24.48 -4.43
CA LEU A 228 3.03 25.72 -3.73
C LEU A 228 4.45 26.19 -4.05
N ASP A 229 5.43 25.28 -4.01
CA ASP A 229 6.83 25.58 -4.34
C ASP A 229 6.99 26.13 -5.75
N LYS A 230 6.27 25.55 -6.74
CA LYS A 230 6.25 26.06 -8.12
C LYS A 230 5.69 27.48 -8.18
N VAL A 231 4.56 27.76 -7.54
CA VAL A 231 3.95 29.09 -7.54
C VAL A 231 4.87 30.13 -6.89
N VAL A 232 5.53 29.78 -5.78
CA VAL A 232 6.50 30.67 -5.13
C VAL A 232 7.69 30.93 -6.05
N ALA A 233 8.25 29.90 -6.67
CA ALA A 233 9.36 30.03 -7.59
C ALA A 233 9.04 30.94 -8.80
N ASP A 234 7.80 30.87 -9.32
CA ASP A 234 7.36 31.71 -10.43
C ASP A 234 7.17 33.17 -10.01
N LYS A 235 6.65 33.43 -8.80
CA LYS A 235 6.50 34.79 -8.25
C LYS A 235 7.83 35.47 -7.90
N VAL A 236 8.86 34.70 -7.53
CA VAL A 236 10.19 35.26 -7.24
C VAL A 236 10.93 35.63 -8.54
N LYS A 237 10.55 35.06 -9.68
CA LYS A 237 11.13 35.35 -11.01
C LYS A 237 10.46 36.52 -11.74
N SER A 238 9.26 36.95 -11.32
CA SER A 238 8.51 38.09 -11.87
C SER A 238 8.86 39.41 -11.19
#